data_AF-A0A973NMZ0-F1
#
_entry.id   AF-A0A973NMZ0-F1
#
_cell.length_a   1.000
_cell.length_b   1.000
_cell.length_c   1.000
_cell.angle_alpha   90.00
_cell.angle_beta   90.00
_cell.angle_gamma   90.00
#
_symmetry.space_group_name_H-M   'P 1'
#
loop_
_entity.id
_entity.type
_entity.pdbx_description
1 polymer ?
#
loop_
_entity_poly.entity_id
_entity_poly.type
_entity_poly.pdbx_seq_one_letter_code
_entity_poly.pdbx_strand_id
1 'polypeptide(L)'
;LAAGSADVIVAGGMESMSNAPYLSKKYRAGARIGHDTVYDHMMLDGLEDAYEPGRAMGTFAEEAARDYQFTRQDQDAFAIESLRRANEAITSGRFNKEVVPVTVVTRKGEVTVDTDEQPGKGNPEKIPQLRAAFAKDGTITAATSSSISDGAAALVLTRASVAEKLGKAPVARVVAHAAHAQEPAKFTSAPVPAIQKVLEKAGWSVGDVDLFEVNEAFACVAMIAMRDIGIPHEKINVNGGATALGHPIGASGARITTTLIAALQDRGLKRGVASLCIGGGEATAIAVELV
;
A
#
# COMPACT_ATOMS: atom_id res chain seq x y z
N LEU A 1 -11.32 -21.57 0.23
CA LEU A 1 -12.06 -21.64 1.52
C LEU A 1 -13.58 -21.68 1.33
N ALA A 2 -14.21 -20.61 0.83
CA ALA A 2 -15.67 -20.56 0.65
C ALA A 2 -16.23 -21.67 -0.26
N ALA A 3 -15.53 -21.96 -1.37
CA ALA A 3 -15.88 -23.05 -2.29
C ALA A 3 -15.60 -24.47 -1.76
N GLY A 4 -15.03 -24.61 -0.56
CA GLY A 4 -14.73 -25.92 0.05
C GLY A 4 -13.51 -26.67 -0.49
N SER A 5 -12.77 -26.14 -1.48
CA SER A 5 -11.62 -26.82 -2.08
C SER A 5 -10.35 -26.88 -1.22
N ALA A 6 -10.31 -26.10 -0.13
CA ALA A 6 -9.19 -26.05 0.82
C ALA A 6 -9.71 -25.61 2.18
N ASP A 7 -9.05 -26.10 3.23
CA ASP A 7 -9.40 -25.83 4.64
C ASP A 7 -8.52 -24.76 5.29
N VAL A 8 -7.25 -24.70 4.91
CA VAL A 8 -6.27 -23.71 5.39
C VAL A 8 -5.47 -23.21 4.19
N ILE A 9 -5.27 -21.90 4.09
CA ILE A 9 -4.52 -21.25 3.01
C ILE A 9 -3.59 -20.20 3.63
N VAL A 10 -2.34 -20.15 3.16
CA VAL A 10 -1.47 -18.99 3.35
C VAL A 10 -1.70 -18.07 2.16
N ALA A 11 -2.07 -16.82 2.42
CA ALA A 11 -2.23 -15.80 1.39
C ALA A 11 -1.44 -14.55 1.78
N GLY A 12 -0.99 -13.80 0.79
CA GLY A 12 -0.14 -12.65 1.04
C GLY A 12 0.50 -12.14 -0.24
N GLY A 13 1.65 -11.50 -0.08
CA GLY A 13 2.46 -11.03 -1.19
C GLY A 13 3.88 -10.72 -0.74
N MET A 14 4.77 -10.66 -1.71
CA MET A 14 6.19 -10.37 -1.51
C MET A 14 6.70 -9.60 -2.71
N GLU A 15 7.64 -8.69 -2.47
CA GLU A 15 8.30 -7.94 -3.52
C GLU A 15 9.74 -7.64 -3.12
N SER A 16 10.66 -7.74 -4.07
CA SER A 16 12.00 -7.15 -3.92
C SER A 16 12.31 -6.27 -5.12
N MET A 17 11.88 -5.00 -5.03
CA MET A 17 12.08 -4.01 -6.08
C MET A 17 13.56 -3.67 -6.25
N SER A 18 14.36 -3.69 -5.17
CA SER A 18 15.80 -3.43 -5.24
C SER A 18 16.57 -4.45 -6.09
N ASN A 19 16.00 -5.65 -6.25
CA ASN A 19 16.59 -6.74 -7.04
C ASN A 19 15.98 -6.88 -8.44
N ALA A 20 15.16 -5.92 -8.88
CA ALA A 20 14.58 -5.95 -10.22
C ALA A 20 15.68 -5.89 -11.31
N PRO A 21 15.64 -6.76 -12.32
CA PRO A 21 16.67 -6.81 -13.35
C PRO A 21 16.47 -5.72 -14.41
N TYR A 22 17.48 -5.60 -15.27
CA TYR A 22 17.34 -4.89 -16.54
C TYR A 22 17.10 -5.88 -17.68
N LEU A 23 16.30 -5.50 -18.68
CA LEU A 23 15.81 -6.35 -19.75
C LEU A 23 16.25 -5.86 -21.14
N SER A 24 16.37 -6.79 -22.08
CA SER A 24 16.40 -6.50 -23.52
C SER A 24 15.25 -7.20 -24.22
N LYS A 25 14.51 -6.45 -25.04
CA LYS A 25 13.40 -6.98 -25.85
C LYS A 25 13.86 -7.64 -27.17
N LYS A 26 15.12 -7.44 -27.58
CA LYS A 26 15.61 -7.86 -28.91
C LYS A 26 16.67 -8.97 -28.86
N TYR A 27 17.40 -9.12 -27.76
CA TYR A 27 18.62 -9.94 -27.75
C TYR A 27 18.37 -11.44 -27.91
N ARG A 28 17.16 -11.93 -27.60
CA ARG A 28 16.78 -13.33 -27.88
C ARG A 28 16.83 -13.67 -29.38
N ALA A 29 16.40 -12.74 -30.25
CA ALA A 29 16.43 -12.93 -31.71
C ALA A 29 17.67 -12.30 -32.38
N GLY A 30 18.45 -11.53 -31.63
CA GLY A 30 19.62 -10.77 -32.10
C GLY A 30 19.26 -9.32 -32.48
N ALA A 31 20.06 -8.36 -32.02
CA ALA A 31 19.85 -6.92 -32.27
C ALA A 31 20.37 -6.43 -33.64
N ARG A 32 21.06 -7.30 -34.40
CA ARG A 32 21.67 -7.03 -35.72
C ARG A 32 22.66 -5.85 -35.73
N ILE A 33 22.20 -4.62 -36.01
CA ILE A 33 23.03 -3.41 -36.13
C ILE A 33 22.24 -2.18 -35.69
N GLY A 34 22.83 -1.32 -34.85
CA GLY A 34 22.21 -0.08 -34.34
C GLY A 34 22.24 0.03 -32.81
N HIS A 35 21.85 1.19 -32.29
CA HIS A 35 21.67 1.40 -30.85
C HIS A 35 20.44 0.63 -30.33
N ASP A 36 20.50 0.20 -29.08
CA ASP A 36 19.38 -0.47 -28.41
C ASP A 36 19.15 0.09 -27.01
N THR A 37 17.96 -0.17 -26.48
CA THR A 37 17.51 0.25 -25.15
C THR A 37 17.54 -0.95 -24.21
N VAL A 38 18.13 -0.75 -23.04
CA VAL A 38 18.00 -1.66 -21.90
C VAL A 38 16.89 -1.11 -21.01
N TYR A 39 15.89 -1.93 -20.72
CA TYR A 39 14.69 -1.53 -19.99
C TYR A 39 14.84 -1.89 -18.52
N ASP A 40 14.47 -0.98 -17.63
CA ASP A 40 14.32 -1.28 -16.21
C ASP A 40 13.02 -2.10 -16.04
N HIS A 41 13.11 -3.33 -15.49
CA HIS A 41 11.95 -4.21 -15.29
C HIS A 41 10.93 -3.61 -14.31
N MET A 42 11.39 -2.99 -13.23
CA MET A 42 10.50 -2.40 -12.22
C MET A 42 9.69 -1.25 -12.81
N MET A 43 10.33 -0.41 -13.63
CA MET A 43 9.61 0.63 -14.36
C MET A 43 8.63 0.02 -15.35
N LEU A 44 9.11 -0.86 -16.24
CA LEU A 44 8.33 -1.41 -17.34
C LEU A 44 7.11 -2.20 -16.89
N ASP A 45 7.25 -3.04 -15.86
CA ASP A 45 6.21 -4.02 -15.47
C ASP A 45 5.44 -3.58 -14.22
N GLY A 46 5.87 -2.54 -13.50
CA GLY A 46 5.27 -2.13 -12.22
C GLY A 46 4.93 -0.64 -12.05
N LEU A 47 5.65 0.28 -12.72
CA LEU A 47 5.54 1.73 -12.45
C LEU A 47 5.22 2.59 -13.69
N GLU A 48 5.11 1.98 -14.86
CA GLU A 48 4.68 2.61 -16.11
C GLU A 48 3.30 2.12 -16.52
N ASP A 49 2.56 2.99 -17.21
CA ASP A 49 1.26 2.62 -17.74
C ASP A 49 1.41 1.67 -18.93
N ALA A 50 0.61 0.60 -18.93
CA ALA A 50 0.65 -0.40 -19.99
C ALA A 50 0.06 0.11 -21.32
N TYR A 51 -0.73 1.17 -21.29
CA TYR A 51 -1.45 1.72 -22.45
C TYR A 51 -0.73 2.93 -23.05
N GLU A 52 0.02 3.67 -22.24
CA GLU A 52 0.86 4.81 -22.63
C GLU A 52 2.34 4.53 -22.30
N PRO A 53 3.11 3.87 -23.20
CA PRO A 53 4.48 3.45 -22.93
C PRO A 53 5.38 4.59 -22.46
N GLY A 54 6.11 4.38 -21.35
CA GLY A 54 7.00 5.37 -20.75
C GLY A 54 6.31 6.40 -19.85
N ARG A 55 4.98 6.35 -19.72
CA ARG A 55 4.23 7.25 -18.83
C ARG A 55 4.22 6.69 -17.41
N ALA A 56 4.97 7.33 -16.51
CA ALA A 56 5.06 6.91 -15.11
C ALA A 56 3.75 7.12 -14.33
N MET A 57 3.44 6.23 -13.39
CA MET A 57 2.26 6.30 -12.51
C MET A 57 2.09 7.66 -11.82
N GLY A 58 3.19 8.30 -11.41
CA GLY A 58 3.16 9.60 -10.73
C GLY A 58 2.60 10.74 -11.60
N THR A 59 2.63 10.62 -12.93
CA THR A 59 2.02 11.63 -13.81
C THR A 59 0.50 11.67 -13.67
N PHE A 60 -0.17 10.53 -13.49
CA PHE A 60 -1.61 10.47 -13.23
C PHE A 60 -1.96 10.96 -11.82
N ALA A 61 -1.05 10.79 -10.86
CA ALA A 61 -1.20 11.38 -9.53
C ALA A 61 -1.17 12.92 -9.58
N GLU A 62 -0.35 13.53 -10.44
CA GLU A 62 -0.40 14.97 -10.71
C GLU A 62 -1.74 15.41 -11.31
N GLU A 63 -2.31 14.62 -12.23
CA GLU A 63 -3.63 14.91 -12.80
C GLU A 63 -4.72 14.83 -11.73
N ALA A 64 -4.70 13.79 -10.91
CA ALA A 64 -5.65 13.62 -9.82
C ALA A 64 -5.54 14.74 -8.77
N ALA A 65 -4.31 15.12 -8.38
CA ALA A 65 -4.09 16.24 -7.46
C ALA A 65 -4.64 17.56 -8.02
N ARG A 66 -4.43 17.81 -9.32
CA ARG A 66 -4.97 18.99 -10.01
C ARG A 66 -6.51 18.97 -10.07
N ASP A 67 -7.10 17.84 -10.45
CA ASP A 67 -8.56 17.70 -10.58
C ASP A 67 -9.26 17.83 -9.22
N TYR A 68 -8.62 17.34 -8.15
CA TYR A 68 -9.11 17.49 -6.78
C TYR A 68 -8.73 18.83 -6.14
N GLN A 69 -7.93 19.64 -6.83
CA GLN A 69 -7.40 20.92 -6.37
C GLN A 69 -6.58 20.80 -5.07
N PHE A 70 -5.91 19.66 -4.87
CA PHE A 70 -4.99 19.50 -3.75
C PHE A 70 -3.73 20.30 -3.99
N THR A 71 -3.43 21.20 -3.07
CA THR A 71 -2.22 22.01 -3.15
C THR A 71 -0.99 21.17 -2.78
N ARG A 72 0.19 21.72 -3.11
CA ARG A 72 1.46 21.15 -2.64
C ARG A 72 1.50 21.07 -1.10
N GLN A 73 1.00 22.11 -0.44
CA GLN A 73 0.97 22.22 1.02
C GLN A 73 0.08 21.14 1.65
N ASP A 74 -1.07 20.84 1.05
CA ASP A 74 -1.97 19.80 1.55
C ASP A 74 -1.31 18.42 1.51
N GLN A 75 -0.64 18.11 0.39
CA GLN A 75 0.03 16.83 0.19
C GLN A 75 1.27 16.69 1.09
N ASP A 76 2.06 17.74 1.24
CA ASP A 76 3.19 17.77 2.16
C ASP A 76 2.74 17.60 3.62
N ALA A 77 1.66 18.29 4.03
CA ALA A 77 1.11 18.17 5.37
C ALA A 77 0.63 16.74 5.67
N PHE A 78 -0.01 16.10 4.68
CA PHE A 78 -0.39 14.70 4.79
C PHE A 78 0.82 13.78 4.95
N ALA A 79 1.85 13.94 4.12
CA ALA A 79 3.08 13.13 4.18
C ALA A 79 3.86 13.35 5.50
N ILE A 80 3.91 14.58 6.01
CA ILE A 80 4.52 14.90 7.31
C ILE A 80 3.79 14.17 8.44
N GLU A 81 2.45 14.16 8.41
CA GLU A 81 1.67 13.46 9.43
C GLU A 81 1.82 11.94 9.33
N SER A 82 1.84 11.38 8.11
CA SER A 82 2.13 9.95 7.88
C SER A 82 3.51 9.58 8.44
N LEU A 83 4.53 10.40 8.18
CA LEU A 83 5.88 10.22 8.72
C LEU A 83 5.94 10.33 10.25
N ARG A 84 5.22 11.28 10.84
CA ARG A 84 5.13 11.44 12.30
C ARG A 84 4.51 10.20 12.94
N ARG A 85 3.40 9.71 12.40
CA ARG A 85 2.69 8.51 12.89
C ARG A 85 3.53 7.25 12.75
N ALA A 86 4.24 7.08 11.63
CA ALA A 86 5.13 5.94 11.41
C ALA A 86 6.28 5.92 12.43
N ASN A 87 6.93 7.07 12.66
CA ASN A 87 7.98 7.18 13.67
C ASN A 87 7.44 6.94 15.09
N GLU A 88 6.26 7.46 15.42
CA GLU A 88 5.59 7.20 16.70
C GLU A 88 5.29 5.70 16.87
N ALA A 89 4.75 5.04 15.84
CA ALA A 89 4.42 3.62 15.87
C ALA A 89 5.67 2.73 16.04
N ILE A 90 6.78 3.07 15.38
CA ILE A 90 8.07 2.38 15.57
C ILE A 90 8.57 2.57 17.00
N THR A 91 8.70 3.82 17.46
CA THR A 91 9.26 4.14 18.77
C THR A 91 8.43 3.62 19.94
N SER A 92 7.11 3.52 19.78
CA SER A 92 6.20 2.93 20.77
C SER A 92 6.03 1.41 20.65
N GLY A 93 6.67 0.76 19.67
CA GLY A 93 6.61 -0.69 19.48
C GLY A 93 5.28 -1.23 18.95
N ARG A 94 4.45 -0.38 18.32
CA ARG A 94 3.15 -0.79 17.76
C ARG A 94 3.28 -1.84 16.64
N PHE A 95 4.43 -1.86 15.94
CA PHE A 95 4.71 -2.85 14.89
C PHE A 95 5.29 -4.19 15.41
N ASN A 96 5.63 -4.29 16.69
CA ASN A 96 6.29 -5.49 17.25
C ASN A 96 5.45 -6.78 17.12
N LYS A 97 4.12 -6.66 17.00
CA LYS A 97 3.22 -7.81 16.82
C LYS A 97 3.11 -8.27 15.37
N GLU A 98 3.40 -7.40 14.40
CA GLU A 98 3.24 -7.70 12.98
C GLU A 98 4.56 -7.97 12.25
N VAL A 99 5.68 -7.43 12.73
CA VAL A 99 7.00 -7.61 12.10
C VAL A 99 7.65 -8.90 12.57
N VAL A 100 8.06 -9.72 11.61
CA VAL A 100 8.92 -10.90 11.85
C VAL A 100 10.36 -10.52 11.46
N PRO A 101 11.35 -10.60 12.37
CA PRO A 101 12.73 -10.28 12.05
C PRO A 101 13.31 -11.14 10.93
N VAL A 102 14.09 -10.52 10.04
CA VAL A 102 14.82 -11.19 8.97
C VAL A 102 16.33 -11.13 9.25
N THR A 103 16.95 -12.29 9.48
CA THR A 103 18.40 -12.39 9.66
C THR A 103 19.10 -12.56 8.31
N VAL A 104 19.97 -11.62 7.96
CA VAL A 104 20.78 -11.63 6.74
C VAL A 104 22.22 -12.01 7.08
N VAL A 105 22.71 -13.09 6.48
CA VAL A 105 24.10 -13.53 6.64
C VAL A 105 24.99 -12.76 5.67
N THR A 106 25.92 -11.97 6.19
CA THR A 106 26.91 -11.22 5.41
C THR A 106 28.32 -11.80 5.61
N ARG A 107 29.28 -11.39 4.78
CA ARG A 107 30.70 -11.74 4.98
C ARG A 107 31.27 -11.26 6.33
N LYS A 108 30.66 -10.25 6.95
CA LYS A 108 31.09 -9.66 8.22
C LYS A 108 30.33 -10.21 9.44
N GLY A 109 29.39 -11.13 9.23
CA GLY A 109 28.51 -11.68 10.27
C GLY A 109 27.03 -11.54 9.93
N GLU A 110 26.17 -11.91 10.88
CA GLU A 110 24.72 -11.82 10.76
C GLU A 110 24.21 -10.41 11.11
N VAL A 111 23.24 -9.93 10.33
CA VAL A 111 22.54 -8.66 10.55
C VAL A 111 21.04 -8.97 10.62
N THR A 112 20.39 -8.61 11.72
CA THR A 112 18.94 -8.72 11.86
C THR A 112 18.27 -7.44 11.40
N VAL A 113 17.26 -7.57 10.53
CA VAL A 113 16.38 -6.49 10.09
C VAL A 113 15.00 -6.74 10.67
N ASP A 114 14.58 -5.88 11.59
CA ASP A 114 13.32 -6.01 12.34
C ASP A 114 12.53 -4.69 12.45
N THR A 115 12.99 -3.65 11.78
CA THR A 115 12.46 -2.29 11.86
C THR A 115 12.34 -1.70 10.46
N ASP A 116 11.20 -1.08 10.15
CA ASP A 116 11.01 -0.35 8.89
C ASP A 116 12.01 0.80 8.78
N GLU A 117 12.86 0.76 7.75
CA GLU A 117 14.01 1.66 7.66
C GLU A 117 13.69 3.08 7.17
N GLN A 118 12.58 3.24 6.44
CA GLN A 118 12.27 4.48 5.71
C GLN A 118 11.85 5.62 6.65
N PRO A 119 10.96 5.42 7.66
CA PRO A 119 10.54 6.50 8.54
C PRO A 119 11.70 7.16 9.30
N GLY A 120 12.67 6.36 9.77
CA GLY A 120 13.82 6.87 10.52
C GLY A 120 14.80 7.73 9.68
N LYS A 121 14.71 7.67 8.35
CA LYS A 121 15.50 8.50 7.42
C LYS A 121 14.78 9.78 7.00
N GLY A 122 13.48 9.89 7.29
CA GLY A 122 12.66 11.05 6.91
C GLY A 122 13.05 12.32 7.68
N ASN A 123 12.97 13.47 7.01
CA ASN A 123 13.15 14.78 7.64
C ASN A 123 11.96 15.68 7.29
N PRO A 124 11.02 15.92 8.24
CA PRO A 124 9.84 16.75 8.01
C PRO A 124 10.13 18.16 7.50
N GLU A 125 11.21 18.79 7.96
CA GLU A 125 11.58 20.17 7.59
C GLU A 125 12.00 20.29 6.12
N LYS A 126 12.48 19.19 5.54
CA LYS A 126 12.91 19.14 4.13
C LYS A 126 11.75 18.86 3.17
N ILE A 127 10.64 18.29 3.63
CA ILE A 127 9.51 17.89 2.78
C ILE A 127 8.99 19.08 1.93
N PRO A 128 8.75 20.28 2.50
CA PRO A 128 8.31 21.44 1.71
C PRO A 128 9.32 21.95 0.68
N GLN A 129 10.59 21.56 0.79
CA GLN A 129 11.69 22.02 -0.07
C GLN A 129 11.95 21.07 -1.24
N LEU A 130 11.32 19.89 -1.25
CA LEU A 130 11.52 18.91 -2.31
C LEU A 130 10.98 19.42 -3.65
N ARG A 131 11.70 19.08 -4.72
CA ARG A 131 11.27 19.36 -6.09
C ARG A 131 10.17 18.38 -6.50
N ALA A 132 9.31 18.83 -7.40
CA ALA A 132 8.33 17.96 -8.04
C ALA A 132 9.04 16.82 -8.79
N ALA A 133 8.50 15.61 -8.69
CA ALA A 133 9.13 14.39 -9.20
C ALA A 133 8.65 14.01 -10.60
N PHE A 134 7.42 14.36 -10.97
CA PHE A 134 6.77 13.85 -12.19
C PHE A 134 6.37 14.93 -13.21
N ALA A 135 6.35 16.20 -12.81
CA ALA A 135 6.11 17.33 -13.71
C ALA A 135 6.91 18.57 -13.26
N LYS A 136 7.31 19.43 -14.20
CA LYS A 136 8.13 20.63 -13.90
C LYS A 136 7.49 21.56 -12.86
N ASP A 137 6.19 21.80 -13.03
CA ASP A 137 5.38 22.64 -12.13
C ASP A 137 4.39 21.78 -11.33
N GLY A 138 4.80 20.53 -11.05
CA GLY A 138 4.00 19.54 -10.34
C GLY A 138 3.94 19.76 -8.82
N THR A 139 3.06 19.01 -8.19
CA THR A 139 2.82 19.01 -6.74
C THR A 139 3.28 17.73 -6.05
N ILE A 140 3.45 16.63 -6.80
CA ILE A 140 3.90 15.34 -6.29
C ILE A 140 5.42 15.37 -6.16
N THR A 141 5.93 14.98 -5.00
CA THR A 141 7.36 14.94 -4.67
C THR A 141 7.74 13.55 -4.19
N ALA A 142 9.04 13.33 -4.00
CA ALA A 142 9.55 12.09 -3.42
C ALA A 142 8.97 11.78 -2.01
N ALA A 143 8.54 12.78 -1.24
CA ALA A 143 7.94 12.56 0.08
C ALA A 143 6.42 12.37 0.03
N THR A 144 5.75 12.87 -1.01
CA THR A 144 4.30 12.69 -1.20
C THR A 144 3.97 11.50 -2.10
N SER A 145 5.00 10.79 -2.58
CA SER A 145 4.93 9.47 -3.19
C SER A 145 5.53 8.42 -2.26
N SER A 146 5.02 7.20 -2.28
CA SER A 146 5.69 6.09 -1.61
C SER A 146 7.04 5.76 -2.26
N SER A 147 8.01 5.34 -1.46
CA SER A 147 9.31 4.89 -1.96
C SER A 147 9.26 3.49 -2.58
N ILE A 148 10.23 3.23 -3.47
CA ILE A 148 10.57 1.87 -3.91
C ILE A 148 11.02 1.07 -2.68
N SER A 149 10.47 -0.12 -2.48
CA SER A 149 10.66 -0.86 -1.22
C SER A 149 10.67 -2.37 -1.43
N ASP A 150 11.36 -3.06 -0.53
CA ASP A 150 11.38 -4.52 -0.44
C ASP A 150 10.55 -4.95 0.78
N GLY A 151 9.82 -6.06 0.67
CA GLY A 151 9.06 -6.58 1.80
C GLY A 151 8.15 -7.74 1.45
N ALA A 152 7.67 -8.44 2.47
CA ALA A 152 6.67 -9.50 2.35
C ALA A 152 5.70 -9.45 3.52
N ALA A 153 4.44 -9.80 3.26
CA ALA A 153 3.41 -9.93 4.27
C ALA A 153 2.52 -11.13 3.93
N ALA A 154 2.14 -11.90 4.95
CA ALA A 154 1.30 -13.07 4.78
C ALA A 154 0.33 -13.25 5.96
N LEU A 155 -0.83 -13.82 5.67
CA LEU A 155 -1.87 -14.19 6.61
C LEU A 155 -2.24 -15.66 6.39
N VAL A 156 -2.63 -16.33 7.48
CA VAL A 156 -3.21 -17.68 7.42
C VAL A 156 -4.73 -17.53 7.47
N LEU A 157 -5.41 -17.97 6.42
CA LEU A 157 -6.86 -17.96 6.33
C LEU A 157 -7.42 -19.37 6.47
N THR A 158 -8.50 -19.49 7.22
CA THR A 158 -9.26 -20.73 7.38
C THR A 158 -10.72 -20.43 7.67
N ARG A 159 -11.59 -21.44 7.58
CA ARG A 159 -12.98 -21.31 8.02
C ARG A 159 -13.03 -21.38 9.55
N ALA A 160 -13.93 -20.64 10.19
CA ALA A 160 -14.10 -20.67 11.64
C ALA A 160 -14.30 -22.11 12.17
N SER A 161 -15.11 -22.91 11.48
CA SER A 161 -15.35 -24.33 11.83
C SER A 161 -14.10 -25.21 11.73
N VAL A 162 -13.12 -24.85 10.90
CA VAL A 162 -11.85 -25.57 10.78
C VAL A 162 -10.89 -25.11 11.88
N ALA A 163 -10.80 -23.79 12.14
CA ALA A 163 -10.03 -23.26 13.25
C ALA A 163 -10.44 -23.89 14.59
N GLU A 164 -11.74 -24.02 14.85
CA GLU A 164 -12.30 -24.69 16.03
C GLU A 164 -11.84 -26.16 16.13
N LYS A 165 -11.98 -26.93 15.05
CA LYS A 165 -11.52 -28.34 15.00
C LYS A 165 -10.02 -28.48 15.23
N LEU A 166 -9.23 -27.49 14.84
CA LEU A 166 -7.78 -27.45 15.00
C LEU A 166 -7.33 -26.82 16.33
N GLY A 167 -8.26 -26.38 17.19
CA GLY A 167 -7.94 -25.68 18.44
C GLY A 167 -7.18 -24.37 18.23
N LYS A 168 -7.44 -23.66 17.12
CA LYS A 168 -6.83 -22.36 16.81
C LYS A 168 -7.82 -21.23 17.04
N ALA A 169 -7.34 -20.11 17.60
CA ALA A 169 -8.12 -18.90 17.79
C ALA A 169 -7.92 -17.94 16.60
N PRO A 170 -8.94 -17.69 15.76
CA PRO A 170 -8.85 -16.68 14.71
C PRO A 170 -8.69 -15.27 15.29
N VAL A 171 -7.87 -14.44 14.66
CA VAL A 171 -7.64 -13.05 15.10
C VAL A 171 -8.65 -12.06 14.54
N ALA A 172 -9.20 -12.34 13.35
CA ALA A 172 -10.16 -11.52 12.65
C ALA A 172 -11.00 -12.37 11.69
N ARG A 173 -12.19 -11.87 11.36
CA ARG A 173 -13.08 -12.40 10.34
C ARG A 173 -13.06 -11.49 9.13
N VAL A 174 -12.86 -12.06 7.94
CA VAL A 174 -13.13 -11.35 6.68
C VAL A 174 -14.65 -11.26 6.51
N VAL A 175 -15.19 -10.05 6.59
CA VAL A 175 -16.64 -9.79 6.49
C VAL A 175 -17.07 -9.71 5.04
N ALA A 176 -16.32 -8.96 4.23
CA ALA A 176 -16.57 -8.80 2.81
C ALA A 176 -15.28 -8.41 2.08
N HIS A 177 -15.25 -8.64 0.77
CA HIS A 177 -14.25 -8.09 -0.13
C HIS A 177 -14.91 -7.59 -1.42
N ALA A 178 -14.32 -6.58 -2.03
CA ALA A 178 -14.78 -6.00 -3.28
C ALA A 178 -13.62 -5.54 -4.15
N ALA A 179 -13.85 -5.51 -5.45
CA ALA A 179 -12.94 -4.94 -6.43
C ALA A 179 -13.69 -3.90 -7.28
N HIS A 180 -12.93 -2.98 -7.85
CA HIS A 180 -13.43 -2.01 -8.80
C HIS A 180 -12.38 -1.81 -9.91
N ALA A 181 -12.86 -1.52 -11.12
CA ALA A 181 -12.06 -1.19 -12.28
C ALA A 181 -12.71 -0.02 -13.02
N GLN A 182 -11.88 0.90 -13.51
CA GLN A 182 -12.25 2.06 -14.29
C GLN A 182 -11.13 2.40 -15.29
N GLU A 183 -11.20 3.57 -15.94
CA GLU A 183 -10.15 4.00 -16.86
C GLU A 183 -8.75 3.96 -16.18
N PRO A 184 -7.71 3.43 -16.86
CA PRO A 184 -6.37 3.27 -16.28
C PRO A 184 -5.81 4.54 -15.62
N ALA A 185 -6.00 5.68 -16.29
CA ALA A 185 -5.55 6.98 -15.83
C ALA A 185 -6.17 7.42 -14.49
N LYS A 186 -7.31 6.83 -14.10
CA LYS A 186 -8.05 7.18 -12.88
C LYS A 186 -7.75 6.26 -11.70
N PHE A 187 -6.69 5.45 -11.74
CA PHE A 187 -6.39 4.48 -10.66
C PHE A 187 -6.35 5.11 -9.26
N THR A 188 -5.92 6.36 -9.13
CA THR A 188 -5.81 7.09 -7.86
C THR A 188 -7.14 7.23 -7.11
N SER A 189 -8.27 7.26 -7.82
CA SER A 189 -9.62 7.35 -7.24
C SER A 189 -10.34 6.01 -7.14
N ALA A 190 -9.79 4.94 -7.73
CA ALA A 190 -10.41 3.62 -7.73
C ALA A 190 -10.69 3.01 -6.33
N PRO A 191 -9.93 3.35 -5.25
CA PRO A 191 -10.28 2.91 -3.90
C PRO A 191 -11.66 3.36 -3.43
N VAL A 192 -12.14 4.54 -3.85
CA VAL A 192 -13.44 5.09 -3.43
C VAL A 192 -14.59 4.13 -3.74
N PRO A 193 -14.85 3.74 -5.00
CA PRO A 193 -15.91 2.80 -5.30
C PRO A 193 -15.63 1.38 -4.80
N ALA A 194 -14.37 0.97 -4.61
CA ALA A 194 -14.06 -0.32 -3.97
C ALA A 194 -14.48 -0.33 -2.49
N ILE A 195 -14.21 0.75 -1.76
CA ILE A 195 -14.64 0.95 -0.36
C ILE A 195 -16.16 1.00 -0.28
N GLN A 196 -16.83 1.77 -1.13
CA GLN A 196 -18.31 1.82 -1.15
C GLN A 196 -18.93 0.44 -1.33
N LYS A 197 -18.43 -0.34 -2.30
CA LYS A 197 -18.89 -1.72 -2.54
C LYS A 197 -18.61 -2.65 -1.36
N VAL A 198 -17.47 -2.54 -0.69
CA VAL A 198 -17.15 -3.43 0.45
C VAL A 198 -17.99 -3.09 1.67
N LEU A 199 -18.27 -1.80 1.90
CA LEU A 199 -19.18 -1.34 2.95
C LEU A 199 -20.60 -1.85 2.72
N GLU A 200 -21.12 -1.69 1.49
CA GLU A 200 -22.43 -2.21 1.10
C GLU A 200 -22.53 -3.73 1.33
N LYS A 201 -21.54 -4.49 0.85
CA LYS A 201 -21.49 -5.96 1.06
C LYS A 201 -21.37 -6.36 2.53
N ALA A 202 -20.67 -5.56 3.34
CA ALA A 202 -20.55 -5.80 4.78
C ALA A 202 -21.82 -5.39 5.56
N GLY A 203 -22.73 -4.63 4.93
CA GLY A 203 -23.87 -4.01 5.60
C GLY A 203 -23.44 -2.92 6.58
N TRP A 204 -22.34 -2.21 6.29
CA TRP A 204 -21.77 -1.16 7.13
C TRP A 204 -21.94 0.21 6.50
N SER A 205 -22.11 1.22 7.33
CA SER A 205 -21.89 2.62 6.98
C SER A 205 -20.44 3.04 7.25
N VAL A 206 -20.02 4.19 6.74
CA VAL A 206 -18.69 4.76 7.06
C VAL A 206 -18.50 4.96 8.56
N GLY A 207 -19.59 5.33 9.28
CA GLY A 207 -19.56 5.54 10.73
C GLY A 207 -19.38 4.26 11.55
N ASP A 208 -19.70 3.09 10.98
CA ASP A 208 -19.51 1.79 11.63
C ASP A 208 -18.05 1.31 11.61
N VAL A 209 -17.18 1.94 10.81
CA VAL A 209 -15.78 1.55 10.68
C VAL A 209 -14.94 2.32 11.69
N ASP A 210 -14.16 1.59 12.47
CA ASP A 210 -13.28 2.15 13.49
C ASP A 210 -12.01 2.72 12.85
N LEU A 211 -11.37 1.93 11.98
CA LEU A 211 -10.12 2.30 11.31
C LEU A 211 -10.12 1.96 9.81
N PHE A 212 -9.42 2.77 9.04
CA PHE A 212 -9.15 2.57 7.62
C PHE A 212 -7.64 2.47 7.38
N GLU A 213 -7.26 1.54 6.51
CA GLU A 213 -5.93 1.52 5.91
C GLU A 213 -6.09 1.71 4.39
N VAL A 214 -5.82 2.91 3.89
CA VAL A 214 -5.83 3.18 2.44
C VAL A 214 -4.41 3.43 1.99
N ASN A 215 -3.89 2.56 1.12
CA ASN A 215 -2.50 2.63 0.70
C ASN A 215 -2.15 3.98 0.07
N GLU A 216 -1.06 4.57 0.55
CA GLU A 216 -0.57 5.88 0.13
C GLU A 216 0.45 5.75 -1.01
N ALA A 217 0.07 5.12 -2.13
CA ALA A 217 0.95 5.06 -3.31
C ALA A 217 1.41 6.49 -3.69
N PHE A 218 0.46 7.42 -3.60
CA PHE A 218 0.71 8.86 -3.49
C PHE A 218 -0.20 9.40 -2.39
N ALA A 219 0.19 10.48 -1.71
CA ALA A 219 -0.59 11.14 -0.67
C ALA A 219 -2.03 11.43 -1.15
N CYS A 220 -2.16 11.90 -2.40
CA CYS A 220 -3.45 12.20 -3.00
C CYS A 220 -4.40 11.00 -3.02
N VAL A 221 -3.93 9.74 -3.11
CA VAL A 221 -4.80 8.55 -3.14
C VAL A 221 -5.61 8.43 -1.84
N ALA A 222 -4.94 8.53 -0.69
CA ALA A 222 -5.60 8.49 0.61
C ALA A 222 -6.46 9.75 0.84
N MET A 223 -5.98 10.93 0.40
CA MET A 223 -6.75 12.18 0.50
C MET A 223 -8.04 12.15 -0.34
N ILE A 224 -8.04 11.55 -1.54
CA ILE A 224 -9.23 11.31 -2.35
C ILE A 224 -10.23 10.46 -1.57
N ALA A 225 -9.78 9.33 -1.00
CA ALA A 225 -10.63 8.46 -0.18
C ALA A 225 -11.21 9.20 1.03
N MET A 226 -10.41 9.99 1.73
CA MET A 226 -10.88 10.83 2.84
C MET A 226 -11.98 11.79 2.42
N ARG A 227 -11.78 12.52 1.32
CA ARG A 227 -12.73 13.51 0.84
C ARG A 227 -14.05 12.89 0.39
N ASP A 228 -13.99 11.86 -0.43
CA ASP A 228 -15.16 11.37 -1.16
C ASP A 228 -15.96 10.32 -0.37
N ILE A 229 -15.31 9.60 0.56
CA ILE A 229 -16.01 8.69 1.50
C ILE A 229 -16.37 9.42 2.81
N GLY A 230 -15.70 10.53 3.12
CA GLY A 230 -15.85 11.22 4.41
C GLY A 230 -15.12 10.51 5.55
N ILE A 231 -13.92 9.99 5.29
CA ILE A 231 -13.11 9.31 6.32
C ILE A 231 -12.35 10.38 7.13
N PRO A 232 -12.55 10.44 8.46
CA PRO A 232 -11.78 11.35 9.32
C PRO A 232 -10.30 10.99 9.33
N HIS A 233 -9.41 11.98 9.38
CA HIS A 233 -7.97 11.77 9.30
C HIS A 233 -7.42 10.95 10.50
N GLU A 234 -8.08 11.05 11.65
CA GLU A 234 -7.76 10.28 12.86
C GLU A 234 -8.14 8.79 12.77
N LYS A 235 -8.91 8.39 11.74
CA LYS A 235 -9.29 7.00 11.51
C LYS A 235 -8.52 6.32 10.37
N ILE A 236 -7.82 7.06 9.52
CA ILE A 236 -7.10 6.51 8.37
C ILE A 236 -5.60 6.46 8.64
N ASN A 237 -4.94 5.34 8.33
CA ASN A 237 -3.49 5.13 8.40
C ASN A 237 -2.90 5.63 9.73
N VAL A 238 -3.47 5.15 10.85
CA VAL A 238 -3.22 5.70 12.20
C VAL A 238 -1.83 5.41 12.74
N ASN A 239 -1.12 4.46 12.12
CA ASN A 239 0.29 4.17 12.39
C ASN A 239 1.22 4.67 11.27
N GLY A 240 0.73 5.57 10.41
CA GLY A 240 1.42 6.00 9.20
C GLY A 240 1.18 5.03 8.03
N GLY A 241 1.41 5.50 6.81
CA GLY A 241 1.18 4.74 5.60
C GLY A 241 2.38 4.75 4.65
N ALA A 242 2.14 4.37 3.39
CA ALA A 242 3.20 4.08 2.42
C ALA A 242 4.07 5.28 2.01
N THR A 243 3.62 6.53 2.20
CA THR A 243 4.49 7.70 1.98
C THR A 243 5.66 7.73 2.98
N ALA A 244 5.49 7.10 4.15
CA ALA A 244 6.55 6.96 5.16
C ALA A 244 7.14 5.55 5.21
N LEU A 245 6.30 4.51 5.16
CA LEU A 245 6.66 3.10 5.35
C LEU A 245 7.14 2.43 4.04
N GLY A 246 6.91 3.05 2.88
CA GLY A 246 7.24 2.47 1.59
C GLY A 246 6.16 1.56 1.00
N HIS A 247 6.36 1.19 -0.27
CA HIS A 247 5.38 0.46 -1.08
C HIS A 247 6.00 -0.71 -1.87
N PRO A 248 6.28 -1.85 -1.22
CA PRO A 248 6.62 -3.08 -1.93
C PRO A 248 5.37 -3.57 -2.68
N ILE A 249 5.30 -3.31 -3.98
CA ILE A 249 4.04 -3.34 -4.77
C ILE A 249 3.27 -4.65 -4.56
N GLY A 250 3.89 -5.80 -4.81
CA GLY A 250 3.28 -7.12 -4.64
C GLY A 250 2.91 -7.50 -3.21
N ALA A 251 3.51 -6.88 -2.18
CA ALA A 251 3.24 -7.17 -0.78
C ALA A 251 2.25 -6.20 -0.11
N SER A 252 2.05 -5.02 -0.69
CA SER A 252 1.44 -3.90 0.02
C SER A 252 -0.01 -4.14 0.44
N GLY A 253 -0.81 -4.83 -0.38
CA GLY A 253 -2.18 -5.17 -0.01
C GLY A 253 -2.27 -6.07 1.23
N ALA A 254 -1.36 -7.04 1.34
CA ALA A 254 -1.25 -7.88 2.53
C ALA A 254 -0.69 -7.09 3.72
N ARG A 255 0.33 -6.24 3.50
CA ARG A 255 0.95 -5.41 4.53
C ARG A 255 -0.07 -4.50 5.21
N ILE A 256 -0.83 -3.71 4.45
CA ILE A 256 -1.83 -2.80 5.03
C ILE A 256 -2.96 -3.54 5.75
N THR A 257 -3.30 -4.76 5.31
CA THR A 257 -4.30 -5.59 5.99
C THR A 257 -3.78 -6.08 7.33
N THR A 258 -2.51 -6.50 7.39
CA THR A 258 -1.83 -6.88 8.63
C THR A 258 -1.76 -5.69 9.60
N THR A 259 -1.30 -4.52 9.12
CA THR A 259 -1.22 -3.29 9.92
C THR A 259 -2.58 -2.87 10.47
N LEU A 260 -3.65 -2.95 9.66
CA LEU A 260 -5.01 -2.67 10.11
C LEU A 260 -5.43 -3.56 11.28
N ILE A 261 -5.22 -4.87 11.17
CA ILE A 261 -5.60 -5.84 12.21
C ILE A 261 -4.82 -5.56 13.49
N ALA A 262 -3.51 -5.33 13.40
CA ALA A 262 -2.67 -5.01 14.55
C ALA A 262 -3.09 -3.68 15.22
N ALA A 263 -3.40 -2.65 14.42
CA ALA A 263 -3.85 -1.35 14.93
C ALA A 263 -5.21 -1.44 15.64
N LEU A 264 -6.15 -2.24 15.12
CA LEU A 264 -7.42 -2.52 15.78
C LEU A 264 -7.20 -3.23 17.13
N GLN A 265 -6.33 -4.24 17.17
CA GLN A 265 -6.01 -4.98 18.40
C GLN A 265 -5.35 -4.10 19.46
N ASP A 266 -4.39 -3.26 19.05
CA ASP A 266 -3.69 -2.31 19.91
C ASP A 266 -4.65 -1.30 20.57
N ARG A 267 -5.71 -0.90 19.85
CA ARG A 267 -6.68 0.12 20.30
C ARG A 267 -7.95 -0.46 20.91
N GLY A 268 -8.10 -1.78 20.97
CA GLY A 268 -9.35 -2.43 21.41
C GLY A 268 -10.56 -2.10 20.53
N LEU A 269 -10.32 -1.82 19.25
CA LEU A 269 -11.34 -1.52 18.24
C LEU A 269 -11.71 -2.80 17.48
N LYS A 270 -12.77 -2.77 16.67
CA LYS A 270 -13.34 -4.00 16.12
C LYS A 270 -13.39 -4.05 14.60
N ARG A 271 -13.84 -2.99 13.94
CA ARG A 271 -14.16 -2.98 12.50
C ARG A 271 -13.18 -2.15 11.71
N GLY A 272 -12.61 -2.74 10.67
CA GLY A 272 -11.69 -2.04 9.79
C GLY A 272 -11.92 -2.31 8.31
N VAL A 273 -11.50 -1.35 7.49
CA VAL A 273 -11.45 -1.49 6.03
C VAL A 273 -10.05 -1.20 5.53
N ALA A 274 -9.46 -2.13 4.78
CA ALA A 274 -8.21 -1.91 4.05
C ALA A 274 -8.50 -1.80 2.55
N SER A 275 -7.88 -0.85 1.85
CA SER A 275 -8.01 -0.67 0.41
C SER A 275 -6.74 -0.11 -0.23
N LEU A 276 -6.54 -0.43 -1.52
CA LEU A 276 -5.47 0.14 -2.32
C LEU A 276 -5.91 0.29 -3.78
N CYS A 277 -5.29 1.25 -4.46
CA CYS A 277 -5.34 1.36 -5.90
C CYS A 277 -4.36 0.38 -6.56
N ILE A 278 -4.57 0.10 -7.84
CA ILE A 278 -3.76 -0.80 -8.66
C ILE A 278 -3.56 -0.12 -10.01
N GLY A 279 -2.31 -0.09 -10.49
CA GLY A 279 -1.98 0.41 -11.83
C GLY A 279 -2.85 -0.26 -12.89
N GLY A 280 -3.27 0.50 -13.91
CA GLY A 280 -4.27 0.01 -14.88
C GLY A 280 -5.72 0.33 -14.52
N GLY A 281 -5.97 1.08 -13.44
CA GLY A 281 -7.30 1.65 -13.14
C GLY A 281 -8.15 0.83 -12.19
N GLU A 282 -7.53 -0.05 -11.39
CA GLU A 282 -8.25 -0.97 -10.50
C GLU A 282 -8.04 -0.64 -9.02
N ALA A 283 -8.85 -1.27 -8.17
CA ALA A 283 -8.68 -1.25 -6.72
C ALA A 283 -9.31 -2.47 -6.08
N THR A 284 -8.79 -2.83 -4.91
CA THR A 284 -9.37 -3.86 -4.03
C THR A 284 -9.64 -3.26 -2.66
N ALA A 285 -10.70 -3.73 -2.01
CA ALA A 285 -11.01 -3.41 -0.62
C ALA A 285 -11.45 -4.68 0.15
N ILE A 286 -11.06 -4.77 1.41
CA ILE A 286 -11.43 -5.84 2.33
C ILE A 286 -11.94 -5.24 3.65
N ALA A 287 -13.08 -5.75 4.12
CA ALA A 287 -13.65 -5.42 5.41
C ALA A 287 -13.36 -6.56 6.39
N VAL A 288 -12.78 -6.22 7.55
CA VAL A 288 -12.40 -7.17 8.60
C VAL A 288 -13.03 -6.77 9.93
N GLU A 289 -13.39 -7.77 10.73
CA GLU A 289 -13.91 -7.58 12.09
C GLU A 289 -13.12 -8.47 13.06
N LEU A 290 -12.56 -7.90 14.12
CA LEU A 290 -11.88 -8.70 15.16
C LEU A 290 -12.88 -9.66 15.83
N VAL A 291 -12.39 -10.84 16.19
CA VAL A 291 -13.16 -11.91 16.85
C VAL A 291 -13.20 -11.69 18.36
#